data_AF-A0A645BX93-F1
#
_entry.id   AF-A0A645BX93-F1
#
_cell.length_a   1.000
_cell.length_b   1.000
_cell.length_c   1.000
_cell.angle_alpha   90.00
_cell.angle_beta   90.00
_cell.angle_gamma   90.00
#
_symmetry.space_group_name_H-M   'P 1'
#
loop_
_entity.id
_entity.type
_entity.pdbx_description
1 polymer ?
#
loop_
_entity_poly.entity_id
_entity_poly.type
_entity_poly.pdbx_seq_one_letter_code
_entity_poly.pdbx_strand_id
1 'polypeptide(L)'
;MGAKGTNWTLCYNIAFPLDKDREIRISTFGHIEALINWLENPLSRPPILSGELQAWTEKVVDFLRNTYPENIDHPKIFSILMTSGILLIKRKRIETKSFQIIENKENRGFEYKMELGDGEADLNELHKVGVHPGLGWLIEKSKCDACGQPYEDCKCSKILDKDVALRIEKALPFPFWTDQPL
;
A
#
# COMPACT_ATOMS: atom_id res chain seq x y z
N MET A 1 9.75 -37.11 10.79
CA MET A 1 8.97 -36.78 9.59
C MET A 1 8.27 -35.45 9.86
N GLY A 2 8.84 -34.34 9.41
CA GLY A 2 8.24 -33.01 9.59
C GLY A 2 7.19 -32.77 8.52
N ALA A 3 5.98 -32.40 8.92
CA ALA A 3 4.94 -31.97 7.98
C ALA A 3 5.44 -30.76 7.19
N LYS A 4 5.31 -30.80 5.86
CA LYS A 4 5.52 -29.64 4.99
C LYS A 4 4.43 -28.61 5.33
N GLY A 5 4.74 -27.64 6.18
CA GLY A 5 3.84 -26.53 6.51
C GLY A 5 3.43 -25.78 5.24
N THR A 6 2.13 -25.74 4.98
CA THR A 6 1.54 -25.03 3.85
C THR A 6 1.73 -23.53 4.03
N ASN A 7 2.47 -22.90 3.11
CA ASN A 7 2.77 -21.47 3.12
C ASN A 7 1.55 -20.62 2.71
N TRP A 8 0.48 -20.68 3.52
CA TRP A 8 -0.79 -20.01 3.24
C TRP A 8 -0.87 -18.74 4.06
N THR A 9 -1.25 -17.64 3.41
CA THR A 9 -1.55 -16.37 4.06
C THR A 9 -3.05 -16.15 4.09
N LEU A 10 -3.59 -15.61 5.18
CA LEU A 10 -4.99 -15.24 5.30
C LEU A 10 -5.09 -13.74 5.61
N CYS A 11 -6.10 -13.09 5.03
CA CYS A 11 -6.49 -11.72 5.32
C CYS A 11 -7.95 -11.71 5.77
N TYR A 12 -8.24 -11.10 6.91
CA TYR A 12 -9.60 -10.91 7.38
C TYR A 12 -9.76 -9.60 8.15
N ASN A 13 -10.99 -9.11 8.21
CA ASN A 13 -11.37 -7.92 8.96
C ASN A 13 -12.51 -8.29 9.90
N ILE A 14 -12.41 -7.88 11.16
CA ILE A 14 -13.51 -7.96 12.12
C ILE A 14 -13.88 -6.54 12.54
N ALA A 15 -15.16 -6.21 12.44
CA ALA A 15 -15.70 -4.91 12.81
C ALA A 15 -16.67 -5.08 13.99
N PHE A 16 -16.57 -4.18 14.97
CA PHE A 16 -17.44 -4.14 16.15
C PHE A 16 -17.98 -2.74 16.34
N PRO A 17 -19.31 -2.54 16.40
CA PRO A 17 -19.89 -1.24 16.68
C PRO A 17 -19.54 -0.82 18.12
N LEU A 18 -19.03 0.39 18.28
CA LEU A 18 -18.74 1.01 19.57
C LEU A 18 -19.96 1.79 20.08
N ASP A 19 -20.59 2.54 19.18
CA ASP A 19 -21.83 3.29 19.37
C ASP A 19 -22.52 3.51 18.01
N LYS A 20 -23.45 4.48 17.91
CA LYS A 20 -24.21 4.74 16.68
C LYS A 20 -23.34 5.15 15.49
N ASP A 21 -22.22 5.82 15.73
CA ASP A 21 -21.44 6.49 14.68
C ASP A 21 -20.00 5.97 14.60
N ARG A 22 -19.58 5.10 15.52
CA ARG A 22 -18.21 4.59 15.61
C ARG A 22 -18.17 3.07 15.63
N GLU A 23 -17.17 2.51 14.96
CA GLU A 23 -16.83 1.09 15.01
C GLU A 23 -15.32 0.89 15.17
N ILE A 24 -14.94 -0.22 15.79
CA ILE A 24 -13.56 -0.68 15.86
C ILE A 24 -13.37 -1.71 14.75
N ARG A 25 -12.33 -1.51 13.93
CA ARG A 25 -11.90 -2.49 12.92
C ARG A 25 -10.55 -3.09 13.30
N ILE A 26 -10.51 -4.41 13.31
CA ILE A 26 -9.28 -5.18 13.44
C ILE A 26 -9.01 -5.82 12.08
N SER A 27 -8.01 -5.29 11.38
CA SER A 27 -7.51 -5.83 10.11
C SER A 27 -6.33 -6.76 10.39
N THR A 28 -6.42 -8.00 9.95
CA THR A 28 -5.37 -9.00 10.20
C THR A 28 -4.91 -9.61 8.89
N PHE A 29 -3.59 -9.66 8.68
CA PHE A 29 -2.94 -10.32 7.55
C PHE A 29 -1.70 -11.07 8.05
N GLY A 30 -1.53 -12.32 7.64
CA GLY A 30 -0.33 -13.09 8.00
C GLY A 30 -0.37 -14.54 7.56
N HIS A 31 0.72 -15.26 7.86
CA HIS A 31 0.80 -16.71 7.67
C HIS A 31 -0.14 -17.43 8.63
N ILE A 32 -0.79 -18.49 8.13
CA ILE A 32 -1.85 -19.20 8.88
C ILE A 32 -1.38 -19.71 10.25
N GLU A 33 -0.13 -20.16 10.37
CA GLU A 33 0.44 -20.64 11.64
C GLU A 33 0.52 -19.51 12.69
N ALA A 34 0.98 -18.32 12.29
CA ALA A 34 1.00 -17.15 13.17
C ALA A 34 -0.40 -16.66 13.53
N LEU A 35 -1.34 -16.74 12.58
CA LEU A 35 -2.74 -16.36 12.80
C LEU A 35 -3.47 -17.31 13.73
N ILE A 36 -3.22 -18.61 13.66
CA ILE A 36 -3.76 -19.59 14.61
C ILE A 36 -3.26 -19.27 16.01
N ASN A 37 -1.95 -19.04 16.18
CA ASN A 37 -1.38 -18.66 17.48
C ASN A 37 -2.01 -17.36 18.03
N TRP A 38 -2.30 -16.39 17.17
CA TRP A 38 -3.02 -15.17 17.56
C TRP A 38 -4.46 -15.47 17.98
N LEU A 39 -5.21 -16.23 17.19
CA LEU A 39 -6.62 -16.55 17.47
C LEU A 39 -6.81 -17.42 18.71
N GLU A 40 -5.83 -18.24 19.07
CA GLU A 40 -5.81 -19.01 20.31
C GLU A 40 -5.48 -18.16 21.54
N ASN A 41 -4.86 -16.99 21.34
CA ASN A 41 -4.58 -16.06 22.43
C ASN A 41 -5.88 -15.42 22.96
N PRO A 42 -6.13 -15.42 24.28
CA PRO A 42 -7.28 -14.75 24.87
C PRO A 42 -7.42 -13.26 24.50
N LEU A 43 -6.30 -12.57 24.22
CA LEU A 43 -6.27 -11.18 23.80
C LEU A 43 -6.88 -10.93 22.42
N SER A 44 -7.04 -11.97 21.58
CA SER A 44 -7.75 -11.88 20.30
C SER A 44 -9.26 -11.61 20.45
N ARG A 45 -9.79 -11.74 21.68
CA ARG A 45 -11.20 -11.53 22.00
C ARG A 45 -11.38 -10.13 22.59
N PRO A 46 -11.99 -9.17 21.89
CA PRO A 46 -12.24 -7.85 22.44
C PRO A 46 -13.26 -7.92 23.59
N PRO A 47 -13.16 -7.03 24.59
CA PRO A 47 -14.13 -6.93 25.65
C PRO A 47 -15.47 -6.41 25.12
N ILE A 48 -16.56 -6.84 25.76
CA ILE A 48 -17.93 -6.45 25.39
C ILE A 48 -18.24 -5.05 25.93
N LEU A 49 -17.59 -4.64 27.03
CA LEU A 49 -17.84 -3.36 27.69
C LEU A 49 -16.94 -2.27 27.10
N SER A 50 -17.55 -1.16 26.69
CA SER A 50 -16.84 -0.04 26.07
C SER A 50 -15.75 0.56 26.98
N GLY A 51 -15.98 0.57 28.29
CA GLY A 51 -15.01 1.07 29.29
C GLY A 51 -13.74 0.23 29.43
N GLU A 52 -13.75 -1.01 28.92
CA GLU A 52 -12.60 -1.93 29.01
C GLU A 52 -11.74 -1.93 27.74
N LEU A 53 -12.23 -1.33 26.65
CA LEU A 53 -11.56 -1.37 25.35
C LEU A 53 -10.19 -0.72 25.35
N GLN A 54 -10.02 0.41 26.05
CA GLN A 54 -8.71 1.07 26.11
C GLN A 54 -7.66 0.14 26.74
N ALA A 55 -7.95 -0.37 27.94
CA ALA A 55 -7.03 -1.27 28.66
C ALA A 55 -6.78 -2.58 27.91
N TRP A 56 -7.79 -3.11 27.19
CA TRP A 56 -7.60 -4.25 26.31
C TRP A 56 -6.68 -3.93 25.13
N THR A 57 -6.86 -2.77 24.49
CA THR A 57 -6.04 -2.35 23.34
C THR A 57 -4.57 -2.19 23.75
N GLU A 58 -4.30 -1.63 24.93
CA GLU A 58 -2.94 -1.54 25.48
C GLU A 58 -2.29 -2.92 25.65
N LYS A 59 -3.02 -3.91 26.21
CA LYS A 59 -2.54 -5.29 26.35
C LYS A 59 -2.28 -5.96 25.00
N VAL A 60 -3.13 -5.71 23.99
CA VAL A 60 -2.92 -6.21 22.64
C VAL A 60 -1.63 -5.63 22.04
N VAL A 61 -1.43 -4.31 22.18
CA VAL A 61 -0.21 -3.64 21.69
C VAL A 61 1.04 -4.23 22.34
N ASP A 62 1.04 -4.42 23.66
CA ASP A 62 2.17 -5.00 24.39
C ASP A 62 2.45 -6.45 23.96
N PHE A 63 1.40 -7.27 23.78
CA PHE A 63 1.54 -8.62 23.27
C PHE A 63 2.18 -8.63 21.87
N LEU A 64 1.68 -7.80 20.95
CA LEU A 64 2.18 -7.76 19.58
C LEU A 64 3.66 -7.30 19.54
N ARG A 65 4.02 -6.27 20.31
CA ARG A 65 5.40 -5.76 20.41
C ARG A 65 6.39 -6.79 20.97
N ASN A 66 5.95 -7.60 21.93
CA ASN A 66 6.83 -8.58 22.59
C ASN A 66 6.90 -9.93 21.86
N THR A 67 5.87 -10.28 21.08
CA THR A 67 5.77 -11.59 20.41
C THR A 67 6.43 -11.57 19.05
N TYR A 68 6.23 -10.49 18.29
CA TYR A 68 6.76 -10.37 16.94
C TYR A 68 7.96 -9.44 16.96
N PRO A 69 9.06 -9.80 16.28
CA PRO A 69 10.18 -8.88 16.13
C PRO A 69 9.66 -7.57 15.53
N GLU A 70 10.15 -6.45 16.06
CA GLU A 70 9.79 -5.12 15.58
C GLU A 70 9.99 -5.09 14.06
N ASN A 71 8.89 -5.07 13.32
CA ASN A 71 8.95 -4.82 11.89
C ASN A 71 9.33 -3.36 11.71
N ILE A 72 10.03 -3.04 10.63
CA ILE A 72 10.45 -1.69 10.31
C ILE A 72 9.19 -0.83 10.14
N ASP A 73 8.75 -0.18 11.22
CA ASP A 73 7.62 0.76 11.24
C ASP A 73 8.10 2.11 10.70
N HIS A 74 8.41 2.12 9.42
CA HIS A 74 8.92 3.28 8.73
C HIS A 74 8.19 3.49 7.39
N PRO A 75 7.53 4.66 7.18
CA PRO A 75 7.27 5.69 8.20
C PRO A 75 6.23 5.21 9.23
N LYS A 76 6.35 5.64 10.50
CA LYS A 76 5.36 5.29 11.55
C LYS A 76 3.94 5.60 11.08
N ILE A 77 2.98 4.71 11.29
CA ILE A 77 1.60 4.90 10.78
C ILE A 77 0.97 6.24 11.18
N PHE A 78 1.21 6.71 12.41
CA PHE A 78 0.72 8.01 12.88
C PHE A 78 1.38 9.22 12.21
N SER A 79 2.57 9.04 11.61
CA SER A 79 3.23 10.10 10.83
C SER A 79 2.59 10.29 9.44
N ILE A 80 1.88 9.27 8.93
CA ILE A 80 1.14 9.33 7.66
C ILE A 80 -0.37 9.48 7.87
N LEU A 81 -0.89 9.35 9.09
CA LEU A 81 -2.31 9.56 9.39
C LEU A 81 -2.62 11.06 9.50
N MET A 82 -3.48 11.57 8.60
CA MET A 82 -3.99 12.94 8.66
C MET A 82 -4.99 13.11 9.80
N THR A 83 -5.22 14.35 10.25
CA THR A 83 -6.25 14.68 11.26
C THR A 83 -7.67 14.29 10.85
N SER A 84 -7.92 14.12 9.54
CA SER A 84 -9.17 13.61 8.98
C SER A 84 -9.34 12.09 9.09
N GLY A 85 -8.32 11.36 9.56
CA GLY A 85 -8.29 9.89 9.56
C GLY A 85 -7.85 9.27 8.22
N ILE A 86 -7.46 10.08 7.23
CA ILE A 86 -6.94 9.60 5.94
C ILE A 86 -5.46 9.25 6.08
N LEU A 87 -5.05 8.06 5.60
CA LEU A 87 -3.64 7.71 5.44
C LEU A 87 -3.07 8.41 4.20
N LEU A 88 -2.07 9.27 4.39
CA LEU A 88 -1.40 10.02 3.35
C LEU A 88 0.05 9.55 3.19
N ILE A 89 0.29 8.81 2.11
CA ILE A 89 1.66 8.48 1.66
C ILE A 89 2.11 9.59 0.72
N LYS A 90 3.04 10.44 1.19
CA LYS A 90 3.59 11.53 0.38
C LYS A 90 4.56 10.96 -0.65
N ARG A 91 4.33 11.28 -1.92
CA ARG A 91 5.25 10.93 -3.00
C ARG A 91 6.21 12.10 -3.22
N LYS A 92 7.53 11.86 -3.15
CA LYS A 92 8.55 12.83 -3.56
C LYS A 92 8.97 12.50 -4.98
N ARG A 93 8.81 13.43 -5.93
CA ARG A 93 9.35 13.25 -7.28
C ARG A 93 10.87 13.11 -7.19
N ILE A 94 11.43 12.16 -7.92
CA ILE A 94 12.87 11.99 -8.03
C ILE A 94 13.36 12.98 -9.08
N GLU A 95 14.28 13.86 -8.68
CA GLU A 95 14.97 14.71 -9.63
C GLU A 95 15.97 13.87 -10.42
N THR A 96 15.84 13.88 -11.74
CA THR A 96 16.66 13.06 -12.64
C THR A 96 17.33 13.93 -13.68
N LYS A 97 18.62 13.72 -13.92
CA LYS A 97 19.33 14.28 -15.09
C LYS A 97 18.82 13.67 -16.38
N SER A 98 18.57 12.37 -16.35
CA SER A 98 17.98 11.63 -17.46
C SER A 98 17.02 10.56 -16.95
N PHE A 99 15.91 10.37 -17.67
CA PHE A 99 14.93 9.35 -17.37
C PHE A 99 14.27 8.84 -18.65
N GLN A 100 14.27 7.53 -18.84
CA GLN A 100 13.75 6.88 -20.03
C GLN A 100 13.01 5.60 -19.66
N ILE A 101 11.86 5.38 -20.30
CA ILE A 101 11.14 4.10 -20.26
C ILE A 101 11.50 3.32 -21.53
N ILE A 102 11.82 2.05 -21.36
CA ILE A 102 12.25 1.14 -22.41
C ILE A 102 11.24 0.00 -22.45
N GLU A 103 10.67 -0.29 -23.62
CA GLU A 103 9.82 -1.47 -23.78
C GLU A 103 10.69 -2.74 -23.80
N ASN A 104 10.42 -3.68 -22.90
CA ASN A 104 11.02 -5.00 -22.92
C ASN A 104 10.03 -6.00 -23.55
N LYS A 105 10.29 -6.37 -24.81
CA LYS A 105 9.46 -7.29 -25.59
C LYS A 105 9.50 -8.73 -25.07
N GLU A 106 10.60 -9.16 -24.47
CA GLU A 106 10.76 -10.51 -23.93
C GLU A 106 9.90 -10.69 -22.68
N ASN A 107 9.93 -9.70 -21.78
CA ASN A 107 9.16 -9.70 -20.53
C ASN A 107 7.73 -9.16 -20.68
N ARG A 108 7.35 -8.71 -21.89
CA ARG A 108 6.07 -8.02 -22.17
C ARG A 108 5.78 -6.89 -21.18
N GLY A 109 6.81 -6.08 -20.89
CA GLY A 109 6.75 -5.06 -19.85
C GLY A 109 7.56 -3.82 -20.19
N PHE A 110 7.67 -2.93 -19.21
CA PHE A 110 8.48 -1.72 -19.29
C PHE A 110 9.65 -1.81 -18.31
N GLU A 111 10.83 -1.43 -18.77
CA GLU A 111 11.99 -1.14 -17.96
C GLU A 111 12.21 0.37 -17.92
N TYR A 112 13.01 0.84 -16.97
CA TYR A 112 13.42 2.23 -16.93
C TYR A 112 14.92 2.34 -16.79
N LYS A 113 15.48 3.38 -17.39
CA LYS A 113 16.85 3.83 -17.16
C LYS A 113 16.79 5.25 -16.62
N MET A 114 17.47 5.48 -15.51
CA MET A 114 17.50 6.80 -14.90
C MET A 114 18.88 7.15 -14.37
N GLU A 115 19.19 8.44 -14.42
CA GLU A 115 20.34 9.04 -13.78
C GLU A 115 19.84 10.09 -12.79
N LEU A 116 20.21 9.92 -11.53
CA LEU A 116 19.78 10.80 -10.45
C LEU A 116 20.37 12.21 -10.59
N GLY A 117 19.60 13.20 -10.14
CA GLY A 117 20.01 14.59 -10.00
C GLY A 117 21.11 14.77 -8.96
N ASP A 118 21.78 15.91 -9.02
CA ASP A 118 22.76 16.28 -7.97
C ASP A 118 22.02 16.44 -6.63
N GLY A 119 22.51 15.78 -5.57
CA GLY A 119 21.93 15.83 -4.23
C GLY A 119 20.89 14.74 -3.93
N GLU A 120 20.58 13.84 -4.86
CA GLU A 120 19.83 12.61 -4.55
C GLU A 120 20.77 11.54 -3.96
N ALA A 121 20.21 10.66 -3.12
CA ALA A 121 20.95 9.57 -2.49
C ALA A 121 21.48 8.56 -3.53
N ASP A 122 22.58 7.86 -3.22
CA ASP A 122 23.12 6.84 -4.13
C ASP A 122 22.10 5.71 -4.33
N LEU A 123 21.61 5.59 -5.57
CA LEU A 123 20.62 4.59 -5.96
C LEU A 123 21.08 3.16 -5.64
N ASN A 124 22.39 2.88 -5.73
CA ASN A 124 22.93 1.57 -5.45
C ASN A 124 22.86 1.23 -3.95
N GLU A 125 23.06 2.21 -3.08
CA GLU A 125 22.91 2.02 -1.64
C GLU A 125 21.45 1.80 -1.26
N LEU A 126 20.51 2.54 -1.88
CA LEU A 126 19.07 2.32 -1.70
C LEU A 126 18.64 0.93 -2.17
N HIS A 127 19.14 0.47 -3.32
CA HIS A 127 18.85 -0.88 -3.82
C HIS A 127 19.36 -1.98 -2.89
N LYS A 128 20.50 -1.79 -2.21
CA LYS A 128 21.03 -2.79 -1.25
C LYS A 128 20.11 -3.01 -0.06
N VAL A 129 19.33 -2.00 0.32
CA VAL A 129 18.33 -2.10 1.41
C VAL A 129 16.91 -2.36 0.89
N GLY A 130 16.76 -2.70 -0.39
CA GLY A 130 15.47 -3.04 -1.01
C GLY A 130 14.56 -1.83 -1.30
N VAL A 131 15.10 -0.61 -1.30
CA VAL A 131 14.35 0.60 -1.65
C VAL A 131 14.44 0.82 -3.16
N HIS A 132 13.30 0.84 -3.83
CA HIS A 132 13.19 1.04 -5.27
C HIS A 132 12.30 2.23 -5.61
N PRO A 133 12.59 2.97 -6.69
CA PRO A 133 11.73 4.06 -7.12
C PRO A 133 10.39 3.50 -7.64
N GLY A 134 9.31 4.16 -7.27
CA GLY A 134 8.00 3.95 -7.87
C GLY A 134 7.90 4.65 -9.22
N LEU A 135 7.07 4.11 -10.12
CA LEU A 135 6.79 4.71 -11.41
C LEU A 135 5.37 5.25 -11.48
N GLY A 136 5.24 6.52 -11.84
CA GLY A 136 3.98 7.21 -12.05
C GLY A 136 3.79 7.63 -13.51
N TRP A 137 2.55 7.88 -13.89
CA TRP A 137 2.18 8.36 -15.22
C TRP A 137 1.28 9.57 -15.10
N LEU A 138 1.72 10.70 -15.65
CA LEU A 138 0.87 11.88 -15.83
C LEU A 138 0.15 11.72 -17.17
N ILE A 139 -1.13 11.38 -17.12
CA ILE A 139 -1.97 11.24 -18.32
C ILE A 139 -2.27 12.64 -18.86
N GLU A 140 -1.70 12.97 -20.01
CA GLU A 140 -1.92 14.26 -20.68
C GLU A 140 -3.07 14.20 -21.68
N LYS A 141 -3.31 13.01 -22.26
CA LYS A 141 -4.37 12.82 -23.24
C LYS A 141 -4.92 11.41 -23.18
N SER A 142 -6.24 11.33 -23.13
CA SER A 142 -6.93 10.06 -23.00
C SER A 142 -8.27 10.07 -23.73
N LYS A 143 -8.80 8.90 -24.10
CA LYS A 143 -10.09 8.76 -24.75
C LYS A 143 -10.89 7.59 -24.19
N CYS A 144 -12.20 7.71 -24.24
CA CYS A 144 -13.12 6.61 -24.00
C CYS A 144 -13.24 5.74 -25.25
N ASP A 145 -13.03 4.44 -25.12
CA ASP A 145 -13.15 3.50 -26.25
C ASP A 145 -14.60 3.27 -26.69
N ALA A 146 -15.59 3.58 -25.83
CA ALA A 146 -17.00 3.40 -26.16
C ALA A 146 -17.59 4.58 -26.94
N CYS A 147 -17.24 5.83 -26.58
CA CYS A 147 -17.83 7.03 -27.19
C CYS A 147 -16.84 7.91 -27.97
N GLY A 148 -15.53 7.61 -27.91
CA GLY A 148 -14.48 8.31 -28.64
C GLY A 148 -14.12 9.71 -28.11
N GLN A 149 -14.84 10.21 -27.11
CA GLN A 149 -14.59 11.52 -26.49
C GLN A 149 -13.38 11.48 -25.55
N PRO A 150 -12.77 12.64 -25.22
CA PRO A 150 -11.86 12.76 -24.09
C PRO A 150 -12.49 12.13 -22.84
N TYR A 151 -11.76 11.24 -22.17
CA TYR A 151 -12.37 10.42 -21.13
C TYR A 151 -12.78 11.25 -19.91
N GLU A 152 -11.97 12.26 -19.58
CA GLU A 152 -12.21 13.27 -18.54
C GLU A 152 -13.53 14.04 -18.72
N ASP A 153 -14.02 14.15 -19.94
CA ASP A 153 -15.23 14.91 -20.29
C ASP A 153 -16.44 14.01 -20.61
N CYS A 154 -16.25 12.68 -20.62
CA CYS A 154 -17.28 11.75 -21.02
C CYS A 154 -18.15 11.29 -19.82
N LYS A 155 -19.36 10.82 -20.11
CA LYS A 155 -20.27 10.25 -19.10
C LYS A 155 -20.07 8.74 -18.88
N CYS A 156 -19.19 8.11 -19.66
CA CYS A 156 -18.93 6.68 -19.56
C CYS A 156 -18.03 6.38 -18.36
N SER A 157 -18.25 5.25 -17.70
CA SER A 157 -17.48 4.81 -16.53
C SER A 157 -16.83 3.47 -16.80
N LYS A 158 -15.50 3.42 -16.82
CA LYS A 158 -14.72 2.16 -16.88
C LYS A 158 -14.97 1.21 -15.70
N ILE A 159 -15.62 1.68 -14.63
CA ILE A 159 -15.92 0.90 -13.43
C ILE A 159 -17.35 0.36 -13.46
N LEU A 160 -18.31 1.17 -13.95
CA LEU A 160 -19.74 0.86 -13.86
C LEU A 160 -20.32 0.34 -15.17
N ASP A 161 -19.77 0.76 -16.30
CA ASP A 161 -20.29 0.42 -17.62
C ASP A 161 -19.52 -0.76 -18.21
N LYS A 162 -20.27 -1.68 -18.82
CA LYS A 162 -19.70 -2.85 -19.46
C LYS A 162 -18.93 -2.44 -20.73
N ASP A 163 -17.76 -3.06 -20.94
CA ASP A 163 -16.93 -2.89 -22.14
C ASP A 163 -16.44 -1.45 -22.39
N VAL A 164 -16.46 -0.59 -21.35
CA VAL A 164 -15.86 0.75 -21.40
C VAL A 164 -14.40 0.68 -20.95
N ALA A 165 -13.50 1.09 -21.84
CA ALA A 165 -12.07 1.23 -21.54
C ALA A 165 -11.60 2.68 -21.70
N LEU A 166 -10.59 3.04 -20.89
CA LEU A 166 -9.82 4.26 -21.03
C LEU A 166 -8.57 3.96 -21.87
N ARG A 167 -8.46 4.58 -23.04
CA ARG A 167 -7.26 4.54 -23.87
C ARG A 167 -6.39 5.76 -23.59
N ILE A 168 -5.20 5.52 -23.09
CA ILE A 168 -4.19 6.56 -22.87
C ILE A 168 -3.48 6.81 -24.21
N GLU A 169 -3.66 7.99 -24.79
CA GLU A 169 -2.99 8.39 -26.04
C GLU A 169 -1.64 9.04 -25.77
N LYS A 170 -1.51 9.74 -24.64
CA LYS A 170 -0.28 10.41 -24.22
C LYS A 170 -0.18 10.42 -22.70
N ALA A 171 0.94 9.94 -22.19
CA ALA A 171 1.28 10.04 -20.78
C ALA A 171 2.78 10.26 -20.59
N LEU A 172 3.13 11.05 -19.58
CA LEU A 172 4.51 11.30 -19.20
C LEU A 172 4.87 10.44 -17.99
N PRO A 173 5.84 9.54 -18.11
CA PRO A 173 6.30 8.76 -16.97
C PRO A 173 7.14 9.64 -16.04
N PHE A 174 7.03 9.42 -14.73
CA PHE A 174 7.88 10.09 -13.75
C PHE A 174 8.25 9.15 -12.59
N PRO A 175 9.52 9.13 -12.16
CA PRO A 175 9.95 8.36 -11.01
C PRO A 175 9.65 9.12 -9.70
N PHE A 176 9.28 8.40 -8.64
CA PHE A 176 9.01 8.97 -7.33
C PHE A 176 9.40 8.03 -6.18
N TRP A 177 9.74 8.61 -5.03
CA TRP A 177 9.87 7.90 -3.76
C TRP A 177 8.52 7.86 -3.03
N THR A 178 8.13 6.69 -2.51
CA THR A 178 6.98 6.53 -1.58
C THR A 178 7.38 6.69 -0.13
N ASP A 179 8.61 6.29 0.18
CA ASP A 179 9.25 6.46 1.47
C ASP A 179 10.24 7.60 1.35
N GLN A 180 10.43 8.40 2.40
CA GLN A 180 11.53 9.35 2.41
C GLN A 180 12.75 8.58 2.91
N PRO A 181 13.66 8.09 2.04
CA PRO A 181 14.92 7.56 2.53
C PRO A 181 15.62 8.67 3.31
N LEU A 182 15.92 8.38 4.58
CA LEU A 182 16.74 9.24 5.44
C LEU A 182 18.17 9.33 4.92
#